data_AF-A0AAN7UPE6-F1
#
_entry.id   AF-A0AAN7UPE6-F1
#
_cell.length_a   1.000
_cell.length_b   1.000
_cell.length_c   1.000
_cell.angle_alpha   90.00
_cell.angle_beta   90.00
_cell.angle_gamma   90.00
#
_symmetry.space_group_name_H-M   'P 1'
#
loop_
_entity.id
_entity.type
_entity.pdbx_description
1 polymer ?
#
loop_
_entity_poly.entity_id
_entity_poly.type
_entity_poly.pdbx_seq_one_letter_code
_entity_poly.pdbx_strand_id
1 'polypeptide(L)'
;MGVASVELTEQGRAFFYEASLVGSFKLQQHHRREVAVAPLGFVPLAHGNQCFLSESNSILTFQGHPEKDAETARLRLHDSMRWFGFDALSDEKAWAQLEMSIKTPHDGEMVWRRIFEWVQEPCSETGVAQQIAALALAEKVSKM
;
A
#
# COMPACT_ATOMS: atom_id res chain seq x y z
N MET A 1 2.63 6.06 -11.01
CA MET A 1 1.75 7.09 -10.40
C MET A 1 0.35 6.93 -10.95
N GLY A 2 -0.66 7.35 -10.19
CA GLY A 2 -2.08 7.23 -10.54
C GLY A 2 -2.74 6.01 -9.90
N VAL A 3 -4.02 5.77 -10.20
CA VAL A 3 -4.76 4.65 -9.63
C VAL A 3 -4.28 3.34 -10.26
N ALA A 4 -3.94 2.37 -9.41
CA ALA A 4 -3.53 1.03 -9.83
C ALA A 4 -4.17 -0.06 -8.96
N SER A 5 -4.29 -1.26 -9.53
CA SER A 5 -4.75 -2.46 -8.81
C SER A 5 -3.69 -2.92 -7.81
N VAL A 6 -4.14 -3.30 -6.62
CA VAL A 6 -3.36 -3.91 -5.56
C VAL A 6 -3.91 -5.32 -5.35
N GLU A 7 -3.15 -6.32 -5.79
CA GLU A 7 -3.54 -7.72 -5.71
C GLU A 7 -3.32 -8.26 -4.29
N LEU A 8 -4.35 -8.86 -3.70
CA LEU A 8 -4.35 -9.34 -2.32
C LEU A 8 -3.79 -10.76 -2.21
N THR A 9 -3.03 -10.98 -1.14
CA THR A 9 -2.68 -12.34 -0.70
C THR A 9 -3.90 -13.03 -0.11
N GLU A 10 -3.77 -14.30 0.29
CA GLU A 10 -4.83 -15.00 1.01
C GLU A 10 -5.17 -14.29 2.34
N GLN A 11 -4.14 -13.90 3.09
CA GLN A 11 -4.27 -13.12 4.32
C GLN A 11 -4.89 -11.75 4.05
N GLY A 12 -4.51 -11.13 2.93
CA GLY A 12 -5.12 -9.90 2.44
C GLY A 12 -6.61 -10.01 2.19
N ARG A 13 -7.05 -11.08 1.50
CA ARG A 13 -8.47 -11.33 1.24
C ARG A 13 -9.26 -11.58 2.53
N ALA A 14 -8.65 -12.23 3.52
CA ALA A 14 -9.27 -12.41 4.83
C ALA A 14 -9.39 -11.07 5.59
N PHE A 15 -8.36 -10.21 5.51
CA PHE A 15 -8.36 -8.91 6.17
C PHE A 15 -9.30 -7.91 5.49
N PHE A 16 -9.21 -7.75 4.18
CA PHE A 16 -10.08 -6.86 3.37
C PHE A 16 -11.27 -7.65 2.81
N TYR A 17 -12.16 -8.08 3.70
CA TYR A 17 -13.24 -9.02 3.37
C TYR A 17 -14.16 -8.54 2.25
N GLU A 18 -14.41 -7.23 2.10
CA GLU A 18 -15.20 -6.68 1.00
C GLU A 18 -14.55 -6.87 -0.38
N ALA A 19 -13.22 -6.94 -0.42
CA ALA A 19 -12.44 -7.21 -1.63
C ALA A 19 -12.10 -8.70 -1.81
N SER A 20 -12.55 -9.57 -0.91
CA SER A 20 -12.18 -10.99 -0.89
C SER A 20 -12.53 -11.73 -2.19
N LEU A 21 -13.73 -11.48 -2.74
CA LEU A 21 -14.22 -12.14 -3.95
C LEU A 21 -13.44 -11.69 -5.20
N VAL A 22 -13.15 -10.39 -5.30
CA VAL A 22 -12.40 -9.82 -6.42
C VAL A 22 -10.92 -10.18 -6.31
N GLY A 23 -10.40 -10.28 -5.08
CA GLY A 23 -8.99 -10.55 -4.79
C GLY A 23 -8.08 -9.33 -4.94
N SER A 24 -8.63 -8.14 -5.17
CA SER A 24 -7.88 -6.90 -5.32
C SER A 24 -8.73 -5.68 -4.99
N PHE A 25 -8.05 -4.55 -4.79
CA PHE A 25 -8.66 -3.23 -4.73
C PHE A 25 -7.79 -2.21 -5.49
N LYS A 26 -8.34 -1.05 -5.83
CA LYS A 26 -7.63 0.01 -6.54
C LYS A 26 -7.31 1.17 -5.59
N LEU A 27 -6.05 1.61 -5.56
CA LEU A 27 -5.62 2.78 -4.79
C LEU A 27 -4.78 3.74 -5.63
N GLN A 28 -4.75 5.01 -5.21
CA GLN A 28 -3.80 5.98 -5.73
C GLN A 28 -2.37 5.55 -5.37
N GLN A 29 -1.49 5.45 -6.35
CA GLN A 29 -0.07 5.16 -6.16
C GLN A 29 0.75 6.42 -6.40
N HIS A 30 1.55 6.82 -5.41
CA HIS A 30 2.42 7.99 -5.50
C HIS A 30 3.76 7.75 -4.81
N HIS A 31 4.52 6.80 -5.34
CA HIS A 31 5.85 6.45 -4.89
C HIS A 31 6.74 6.10 -6.09
N ARG A 32 8.06 6.22 -5.89
CA ARG A 32 9.09 5.82 -6.85
C ARG A 32 9.83 4.56 -6.41
N ARG A 33 9.86 4.30 -5.11
CA ARG A 33 10.59 3.20 -4.48
C ARG A 33 9.61 2.20 -3.94
N GLU A 34 9.98 0.94 -4.07
CA GLU A 34 9.23 -0.19 -3.56
C GLU A 34 9.98 -0.86 -2.40
N VAL A 35 9.24 -1.64 -1.62
CA VAL A 35 9.81 -2.50 -0.58
C VAL A 35 10.25 -3.79 -1.26
N ALA A 36 11.56 -3.93 -1.49
CA ALA A 36 12.10 -5.09 -2.20
C ALA A 36 11.97 -6.41 -1.40
N VAL A 37 12.10 -6.34 -0.08
CA VAL A 37 12.07 -7.51 0.82
C VAL A 37 11.05 -7.26 1.93
N ALA A 38 10.18 -8.24 2.16
CA ALA A 38 9.20 -8.19 3.24
C ALA A 38 9.91 -8.07 4.60
N PRO A 39 9.46 -7.15 5.49
CA PRO A 39 10.06 -7.01 6.80
C PRO A 39 9.73 -8.21 7.70
N LEU A 40 10.66 -8.58 8.58
CA LEU A 40 10.44 -9.63 9.57
C LEU A 40 9.35 -9.23 10.58
N GLY A 41 8.50 -10.18 10.97
CA GLY A 41 7.39 -9.95 11.90
C GLY A 41 6.16 -9.29 11.25
N PHE A 42 6.11 -9.26 9.92
CA PHE A 42 4.98 -8.70 9.18
C PHE A 42 4.39 -9.74 8.22
N VAL A 43 3.07 -9.80 8.22
CA VAL A 43 2.27 -10.60 7.30
C VAL A 43 1.94 -9.77 6.07
N PRO A 44 2.31 -10.21 4.85
CA PRO A 44 1.94 -9.51 3.63
C PRO A 44 0.45 -9.65 3.35
N LEU A 45 -0.24 -8.52 3.24
CA LEU A 45 -1.66 -8.46 2.83
C LEU A 45 -1.82 -8.23 1.33
N ALA A 46 -0.80 -7.72 0.66
CA ALA A 46 -0.81 -7.53 -0.79
C ALA A 46 0.47 -8.07 -1.44
N HIS A 47 0.35 -8.55 -2.67
CA HIS A 47 1.48 -8.92 -3.51
C HIS A 47 2.36 -7.70 -3.82
N GLY A 48 3.64 -7.94 -4.07
CA GLY A 48 4.60 -6.87 -4.34
C GLY A 48 4.90 -5.99 -3.13
N ASN A 49 4.73 -6.50 -1.90
CA ASN A 49 5.10 -5.82 -0.66
C ASN A 49 4.44 -4.43 -0.49
N GLN A 50 3.20 -4.29 -0.99
CA GLN A 50 2.48 -3.02 -0.96
C GLN A 50 1.70 -2.77 0.34
N CYS A 51 1.40 -3.81 1.10
CA CYS A 51 0.63 -3.72 2.33
C CYS A 51 1.02 -4.85 3.28
N PHE A 52 1.24 -4.49 4.55
CA PHE A 52 1.60 -5.43 5.61
C PHE A 52 0.86 -5.15 6.89
N LEU A 53 0.55 -6.20 7.64
CA LEU A 53 0.09 -6.15 9.02
C LEU A 53 1.15 -6.78 9.93
N SER A 54 1.49 -6.15 11.04
CA SER A 54 2.39 -6.75 12.02
C SER A 54 1.76 -7.99 12.65
N GLU A 55 2.56 -8.98 13.02
CA GLU A 55 2.06 -10.19 13.69
C GLU A 55 1.33 -9.85 15.00
N SER A 56 1.76 -8.78 15.69
CA SER A 56 1.11 -8.22 16.88
C SER A 56 -0.25 -7.56 16.64
N ASN A 57 -0.70 -7.43 15.39
CA ASN A 57 -1.90 -6.69 14.99
C ASN A 57 -1.90 -5.21 15.43
N SER A 58 -0.74 -4.58 15.49
CA SER A 58 -0.60 -3.21 16.03
C SER A 58 -0.07 -2.20 15.00
N ILE A 59 0.47 -2.66 13.88
CA ILE A 59 0.99 -1.81 12.80
C ILE A 59 0.43 -2.32 11.48
N LEU A 60 -0.28 -1.44 10.77
CA LEU A 60 -0.73 -1.67 9.40
C LEU A 60 -0.01 -0.66 8.49
N THR A 61 0.46 -1.13 7.34
CA THR A 61 1.24 -0.32 6.40
C THR A 61 0.65 -0.36 5.01
N PHE A 62 0.81 0.74 4.27
CA PHE A 62 0.44 0.85 2.87
C PHE A 62 1.52 1.63 2.11
N GLN A 63 1.82 1.17 0.91
CA GLN A 63 2.60 1.94 -0.07
C GLN A 63 1.68 2.79 -0.95
N GLY A 64 0.46 2.30 -1.20
CA GLY A 64 -0.61 3.06 -1.83
C GLY A 64 -1.27 4.06 -0.88
N HIS A 65 -2.07 4.96 -1.44
CA HIS A 65 -2.69 6.07 -0.74
C HIS A 65 -4.23 5.93 -0.73
N PRO A 66 -4.82 5.26 0.27
CA PRO A 66 -6.28 5.21 0.40
C PRO A 66 -6.91 6.54 0.79
N GLU A 67 -6.12 7.49 1.30
CA GLU A 67 -6.54 8.84 1.70
C GLU A 67 -6.63 9.85 0.55
N LYS A 68 -6.01 9.56 -0.60
CA LYS A 68 -5.91 10.52 -1.70
C LYS A 68 -7.07 10.37 -2.67
N ASP A 69 -7.67 11.50 -2.99
CA ASP A 69 -8.58 11.66 -4.12
C ASP A 69 -7.83 12.17 -5.37
N ALA A 70 -8.58 12.29 -6.48
CA ALA A 70 -8.05 12.75 -7.76
C ALA A 70 -7.48 14.18 -7.67
N GLU A 71 -8.10 15.08 -6.91
CA GLU A 71 -7.67 16.47 -6.78
C GLU A 71 -6.32 16.57 -6.05
N THR A 72 -6.17 15.84 -4.94
CA THR A 72 -4.92 15.80 -4.18
C THR A 72 -3.80 15.13 -4.99
N ALA A 73 -4.12 14.09 -5.75
CA ALA A 73 -3.16 13.43 -6.63
C ALA A 73 -2.73 14.34 -7.81
N ARG A 74 -3.65 15.15 -8.36
CA ARG A 74 -3.36 16.11 -9.44
C ARG A 74 -2.31 17.14 -9.04
N LEU A 75 -2.31 17.60 -7.78
CA LEU A 75 -1.30 18.52 -7.24
C LEU A 75 0.14 17.96 -7.30
N ARG A 76 0.29 16.65 -7.53
CA ARG A 76 1.57 15.96 -7.61
C ARG A 76 1.98 15.57 -9.02
N LEU A 77 1.20 15.91 -10.05
CA LEU A 77 1.52 15.57 -11.44
C LEU A 77 2.93 15.98 -11.87
N HIS A 78 3.45 17.11 -11.38
CA HIS A 78 4.80 17.58 -11.73
C HIS A 78 5.92 16.59 -11.30
N ASP A 79 5.64 15.70 -10.35
CA ASP A 79 6.60 14.66 -9.94
C ASP A 79 6.87 13.66 -11.08
N SER A 80 6.02 13.61 -12.11
CA SER A 80 6.23 12.80 -13.31
C SER A 80 7.54 13.16 -14.02
N MET A 81 7.85 14.44 -14.12
CA MET A 81 9.07 14.91 -14.77
C MET A 81 10.29 14.51 -13.95
N ARG A 82 10.21 14.70 -12.64
CA ARG A 82 11.31 14.40 -11.72
C ARG A 82 11.60 12.90 -11.61
N TRP A 83 10.58 12.04 -11.69
CA TRP A 83 10.72 10.60 -11.42
C TRP A 83 10.78 9.75 -12.68
N PHE A 84 10.08 10.16 -13.74
CA PHE A 84 9.92 9.38 -14.97
C PHE A 84 10.37 10.16 -16.21
N GLY A 85 10.79 11.42 -16.08
CA GLY A 85 11.39 12.19 -17.16
C GLY A 85 10.42 12.69 -18.22
N PHE A 86 9.12 12.77 -17.91
CA PHE A 86 8.11 13.30 -18.82
C PHE A 86 7.15 14.30 -18.15
N ASP A 87 6.64 15.21 -18.96
CA ASP A 87 5.60 16.19 -18.64
C ASP A 87 4.66 16.41 -19.82
N ALA A 88 3.73 17.37 -19.69
CA ALA A 88 2.76 17.68 -20.74
C ALA A 88 3.39 18.17 -22.06
N LEU A 89 4.60 18.75 -22.03
CA LEU A 89 5.27 19.32 -23.21
C LEU A 89 6.15 18.29 -23.94
N SER A 90 6.76 17.38 -23.18
CA SER A 90 7.68 16.35 -23.68
C SER A 90 6.96 15.08 -24.13
N ASP A 91 5.85 14.71 -23.48
CA ASP A 91 5.03 13.55 -23.86
C ASP A 91 3.56 13.78 -23.47
N GLU A 92 2.82 14.44 -24.36
CA GLU A 92 1.39 14.74 -24.19
C GLU A 92 0.55 13.47 -23.97
N LYS A 93 0.92 12.36 -24.63
CA LYS A 93 0.19 11.09 -24.53
C LYS A 93 0.37 10.47 -23.15
N ALA A 94 1.60 10.39 -22.66
CA ALA A 94 1.88 9.87 -21.31
C ALA A 94 1.24 10.77 -20.24
N TRP A 95 1.26 12.09 -20.44
CA TRP A 95 0.60 13.04 -19.56
C TRP A 95 -0.92 12.83 -19.49
N ALA A 96 -1.59 12.73 -20.65
CA ALA A 96 -3.03 12.49 -20.71
C ALA A 96 -3.42 11.15 -20.08
N GLN A 97 -2.59 10.10 -20.26
CA GLN A 97 -2.79 8.81 -19.61
C GLN A 97 -2.68 8.91 -18.09
N LEU A 98 -1.69 9.64 -17.58
CA LEU A 98 -1.53 9.87 -16.14
C LEU A 98 -2.71 10.64 -15.55
N GLU A 99 -3.15 11.72 -16.22
CA GLU A 99 -4.34 12.47 -15.79
C GLU A 99 -5.60 11.60 -15.76
N MET A 100 -5.79 10.74 -16.76
CA MET A 100 -6.91 9.81 -16.80
C MET A 100 -6.81 8.76 -15.68
N SER A 101 -5.62 8.21 -15.44
CA SER A 101 -5.38 7.23 -14.37
C SER A 101 -5.67 7.82 -12.99
N ILE A 102 -5.28 9.08 -12.72
CA ILE A 102 -5.56 9.75 -11.44
C ILE A 102 -7.06 9.92 -11.19
N LYS A 103 -7.86 10.15 -12.24
CA LYS A 103 -9.32 10.35 -12.14
C LYS A 103 -10.11 9.05 -12.10
N THR A 104 -9.44 7.90 -12.23
CA THR A 104 -10.12 6.60 -12.21
C THR A 104 -10.73 6.36 -10.82
N PRO A 105 -11.95 5.80 -10.73
CA PRO A 105 -12.53 5.40 -9.44
C PRO A 105 -11.60 4.44 -8.70
N HIS A 106 -11.50 4.62 -7.38
CA HIS A 106 -10.64 3.84 -6.49
C HIS A 106 -11.40 3.45 -5.21
N ASP A 107 -10.88 2.46 -4.50
CA ASP A 107 -11.55 1.80 -3.38
C ASP A 107 -11.06 2.34 -2.01
N GLY A 108 -10.59 3.59 -2.01
CA GLY A 108 -9.97 4.22 -0.83
C GLY A 108 -10.91 4.27 0.37
N GLU A 109 -12.19 4.56 0.14
CA GLU A 109 -13.22 4.58 1.19
C GLU A 109 -13.46 3.21 1.82
N MET A 110 -13.50 2.14 1.01
CA MET A 110 -13.61 0.76 1.53
C MET A 110 -12.41 0.41 2.39
N VAL A 111 -11.20 0.74 1.92
CA VAL A 111 -9.97 0.50 2.71
C VAL A 111 -9.99 1.30 4.02
N TRP A 112 -10.45 2.55 4.02
CA TRP A 112 -10.59 3.34 5.25
C TRP A 112 -11.60 2.77 6.23
N ARG A 113 -12.76 2.29 5.76
CA ARG A 113 -13.74 1.61 6.62
C ARG A 113 -13.10 0.42 7.32
N ARG A 114 -12.36 -0.41 6.57
CA ARG A 114 -11.64 -1.54 7.16
C ARG A 114 -10.55 -1.10 8.16
N ILE A 115 -9.81 -0.04 7.86
CA ILE A 115 -8.81 0.53 8.81
C ILE A 115 -9.48 0.95 10.12
N PHE A 116 -10.63 1.62 10.06
CA PHE A 116 -11.34 2.04 11.27
C PHE A 116 -11.86 0.86 12.11
N GLU A 117 -12.33 -0.20 11.46
CA GLU A 117 -12.66 -1.45 12.15
C GLU A 117 -11.43 -2.07 12.82
N TRP A 118 -10.32 -2.15 12.09
CA TRP A 118 -9.07 -2.75 12.56
C TRP A 118 -8.51 -2.04 13.80
N VAL A 119 -8.59 -0.71 13.86
CA VAL A 119 -8.10 0.06 15.04
C VAL A 119 -8.84 -0.31 16.33
N GLN A 120 -10.05 -0.87 16.24
CA GLN A 120 -10.80 -1.35 17.41
C GLN A 120 -10.46 -2.80 17.80
N GLU A 121 -9.72 -3.52 16.96
CA GLU A 121 -9.32 -4.91 17.24
C GLU A 121 -8.20 -4.97 18.29
N PRO A 122 -8.20 -5.99 19.16
CA PRO A 122 -7.14 -6.15 20.14
C PRO A 122 -5.81 -6.51 19.46
N CYS A 123 -4.71 -6.13 20.11
CA CYS A 123 -3.39 -6.64 19.77
C CYS A 123 -3.30 -8.15 20.05
N SER A 124 -2.53 -8.86 19.22
CA SER A 124 -2.28 -10.29 19.39
C SER A 124 -1.15 -10.52 20.39
N GLU A 125 -1.43 -11.09 21.57
CA GLU A 125 -0.38 -11.41 22.56
C GLU A 125 0.66 -12.39 22.00
N THR A 126 0.20 -13.40 21.26
CA THR A 126 1.09 -14.34 20.55
C THR A 126 1.92 -13.60 19.50
N GLY A 127 1.29 -12.68 18.77
CA GLY A 127 1.92 -11.84 17.77
C GLY A 127 2.97 -10.89 18.34
N VAL A 128 2.78 -10.38 19.55
CA VAL A 128 3.78 -9.54 20.25
C VAL A 128 5.05 -10.35 20.51
N ALA A 129 4.92 -11.60 20.99
CA ALA A 129 6.09 -12.46 21.21
C ALA A 129 6.83 -12.76 19.91
N GLN A 130 6.10 -13.01 18.82
CA GLN A 130 6.68 -13.25 17.49
C GLN A 130 7.38 -11.99 16.94
N GLN A 131 6.77 -10.82 17.10
CA GLN A 131 7.35 -9.53 16.72
C GLN A 131 8.67 -9.24 17.45
N ILE A 132 8.74 -9.51 18.76
CA ILE A 132 9.97 -9.34 19.55
C ILE A 132 11.08 -10.25 19.02
N ALA A 133 10.77 -11.52 18.74
CA ALA A 133 11.73 -12.46 18.18
C ALA A 133 12.21 -12.03 16.78
N ALA A 134 11.30 -11.54 15.94
CA ALA A 134 11.60 -11.01 14.61
C ALA A 134 12.54 -9.80 14.65
N LEU A 135 12.30 -8.85 15.57
CA LEU A 135 13.17 -7.68 15.76
C LEU A 135 14.58 -8.08 16.22
N ALA A 136 14.67 -9.00 17.19
CA ALA A 136 15.97 -9.50 17.65
C ALA A 136 16.75 -10.21 16.54
N LEU A 137 16.07 -10.89 15.61
CA LEU A 137 16.69 -11.49 14.43
C LEU A 137 17.15 -10.42 13.42
N ALA A 138 16.30 -9.43 13.13
CA ALA A 138 16.63 -8.34 12.21
C ALA A 138 17.88 -7.56 12.64
N GLU A 139 18.03 -7.29 13.95
CA GLU A 139 19.22 -6.63 14.48
C GLU A 139 20.50 -7.46 14.30
N LYS A 140 20.41 -8.78 14.41
CA LYS A 140 21.57 -9.67 14.18
C LYS A 140 21.99 -9.65 12.72
N VAL A 141 21.03 -9.73 11.80
CA VAL A 141 21.29 -9.71 10.35
C VAL A 141 21.90 -8.37 9.91
N SER A 142 21.43 -7.26 10.46
CA SER A 142 21.92 -5.91 10.12
C SER A 142 23.37 -5.65 10.57
N LYS A 143 23.87 -6.42 11.55
CA LYS A 143 25.24 -6.29 12.09
C LYS A 143 26.26 -7.21 11.41
N MET A 144 25.84 -8.02 10.44
CA MET A 144 26.71 -8.90 9.64
C MET A 144 27.00 -8.27 8.29
#